data_AF-A0AAJ1VM56-F1
#
_entry.id   AF-A0AAJ1VM56-F1
#
_cell.length_a   1.000
_cell.length_b   1.000
_cell.length_c   1.000
_cell.angle_alpha   90.00
_cell.angle_beta   90.00
_cell.angle_gamma   90.00
#
_symmetry.space_group_name_H-M   'P 1'
#
loop_
_entity.id
_entity.type
_entity.pdbx_description
1 polymer ?
#
loop_
_entity_poly.entity_id
_entity_poly.type
_entity_poly.pdbx_seq_one_letter_code
_entity_poly.pdbx_strand_id
1 'polypeptide(L)' 'MRKSASNVSYKVEKVDESHLSKGDVLVKVVYSSINYKDMRALQYKGGVIRDYPMIPGIDFAGIVESSSNDKFKEGD' A
#
# COMPACT_ATOMS: atom_id res chain seq x y z
N MET A 1 5.67 -6.84 0.15
CA MET A 1 6.93 -7.04 0.92
C MET A 1 6.75 -8.15 1.94
N ARG A 2 7.79 -8.94 2.18
CA ARG A 2 7.80 -10.02 3.18
C ARG A 2 9.07 -9.92 4.03
N LYS A 3 8.98 -10.32 5.29
CA LYS A 3 10.12 -10.34 6.21
C LYS A 3 10.62 -11.77 6.39
N SER A 4 11.93 -11.93 6.44
CA SER A 4 12.59 -13.15 6.91
C SER A 4 13.37 -12.88 8.19
N ALA A 5 14.08 -13.88 8.72
CA ALA A 5 14.85 -13.76 9.96
C ALA A 5 15.83 -12.57 9.95
N SER A 6 16.47 -12.29 8.81
CA SER A 6 17.55 -11.29 8.69
C SER A 6 17.37 -10.27 7.56
N ASN A 7 16.32 -10.37 6.74
CA ASN A 7 16.10 -9.44 5.63
C ASN A 7 14.62 -9.11 5.42
N VAL A 8 14.40 -8.14 4.55
CA VAL A 8 13.09 -7.79 3.99
C VAL A 8 13.21 -7.96 2.47
N SER A 9 12.27 -8.66 1.86
CA SER A 9 12.20 -8.84 0.41
C SER A 9 10.98 -8.12 -0.18
N TYR A 10 11.17 -7.60 -1.39
CA TYR A 10 10.14 -6.93 -2.17
C TYR A 10 10.14 -7.49 -3.59
N LYS A 11 8.95 -7.62 -4.17
CA LYS A 11 8.73 -8.13 -5.51
C LYS A 11 7.43 -7.54 -6.04
N VAL A 12 7.39 -7.27 -7.35
CA VAL A 12 6.15 -6.98 -8.06
C VAL A 12 5.38 -8.30 -8.24
N GLU A 13 4.15 -8.33 -7.73
CA GLU A 13 3.29 -9.50 -7.73
C GLU A 13 1.89 -9.10 -8.17
N LYS A 14 1.21 -9.98 -8.91
CA LYS A 14 -0.22 -9.84 -9.14
C LYS A 14 -0.96 -10.29 -7.89
N VAL A 15 -1.88 -9.48 -7.42
CA VAL A 15 -2.75 -9.75 -6.27
C VAL A 15 -4.18 -9.39 -6.64
N ASP A 16 -5.13 -9.94 -5.91
CA ASP A 16 -6.54 -9.57 -5.98
C ASP A 16 -6.97 -8.76 -4.74
N GLU A 17 -8.19 -8.25 -4.75
CA GLU A 17 -8.73 -7.38 -3.69
C GLU A 17 -8.73 -8.01 -2.30
N SER A 18 -8.70 -9.35 -2.16
CA SER A 18 -8.62 -10.01 -0.85
C SER A 18 -7.31 -9.73 -0.10
N HIS A 19 -6.29 -9.21 -0.80
CA HIS A 19 -5.02 -8.79 -0.22
C HIS A 19 -5.06 -7.35 0.32
N LEU A 20 -6.11 -6.59 0.02
CA LEU A 20 -6.26 -5.23 0.51
C LEU A 20 -6.73 -5.23 1.96
N SER A 21 -6.31 -4.21 2.71
CA SER A 21 -6.87 -3.97 4.04
C SER A 21 -8.33 -3.51 3.89
N LYS A 22 -9.16 -3.82 4.90
CA LYS A 22 -10.54 -3.30 4.94
C LYS A 22 -10.51 -1.77 4.97
N GLY A 23 -11.39 -1.15 4.20
CA GLY A 23 -11.59 0.28 4.14
C GLY A 23 -12.92 0.64 3.47
N ASP A 24 -13.30 1.91 3.54
CA ASP A 24 -14.59 2.42 3.06
C ASP A 24 -14.54 2.95 1.62
N VAL A 25 -13.34 3.09 1.05
CA VAL A 25 -13.09 3.63 -0.29
C VAL A 25 -12.10 2.73 -1.01
N LEU A 26 -12.50 2.19 -2.15
CA LEU A 26 -11.61 1.51 -3.08
C LEU A 26 -11.14 2.51 -4.13
N VAL A 27 -9.83 2.61 -4.32
CA VAL A 27 -9.22 3.59 -5.23
C VAL A 27 -8.38 2.87 -6.27
N LYS A 28 -8.68 3.15 -7.55
CA LYS A 28 -7.83 2.79 -8.68
C LYS A 28 -6.66 3.76 -8.76
N VAL A 29 -5.53 3.36 -8.18
CA VAL A 29 -4.30 4.16 -8.14
C VAL A 29 -3.75 4.37 -9.56
N VAL A 30 -3.44 5.62 -9.90
CA VAL A 30 -2.83 6.01 -11.19
C VAL A 30 -1.37 6.46 -10.99
N TYR A 31 -1.09 7.14 -9.88
CA TYR A 31 0.25 7.60 -9.52
C TYR A 31 0.56 7.34 -8.05
N SER A 32 1.85 7.29 -7.75
CA SER A 32 2.42 7.26 -6.40
C SER A 32 3.74 8.03 -6.43
N SER A 33 4.47 8.07 -5.33
CA SER A 33 5.72 8.79 -5.17
C SER A 33 6.78 7.90 -4.52
N ILE A 34 8.02 8.39 -4.47
CA ILE A 34 9.11 7.76 -3.72
C ILE A 34 9.66 8.78 -2.73
N ASN A 35 9.49 8.48 -1.44
CA ASN A 35 10.00 9.28 -0.35
C ASN A 35 11.14 8.56 0.38
N TYR A 36 11.85 9.31 1.21
CA TYR A 36 12.87 8.75 2.12
C TYR A 36 12.28 7.68 3.06
N LYS A 37 11.02 7.85 3.48
CA LYS A 37 10.32 6.86 4.33
C LYS A 37 10.09 5.54 3.60
N ASP A 38 9.86 5.55 2.29
CA ASP A 38 9.69 4.33 1.51
C ASP A 38 11.00 3.53 1.48
N MET A 39 12.14 4.21 1.31
CA MET A 39 13.45 3.55 1.41
C MET A 39 13.68 2.95 2.81
N ARG A 40 13.32 3.67 3.88
CA ARG A 40 13.40 3.12 5.25
C ARG A 40 12.46 1.94 5.47
N ALA A 41 11.29 1.92 4.83
CA ALA A 41 10.38 0.79 4.91
C ALA A 41 10.98 -0.50 4.33
N LEU A 42 11.78 -0.39 3.26
CA LEU A 42 12.44 -1.51 2.61
C LEU A 42 13.61 -2.12 3.40
N GLN A 43 14.08 -1.45 4.45
CA GLN A 43 15.21 -1.91 5.26
C GLN A 43 14.78 -2.86 6.39
N TYR A 44 15.57 -3.90 6.63
CA TYR A 44 15.41 -4.74 7.82
C TYR A 44 15.64 -3.91 9.08
N LYS A 45 14.69 -3.97 10.03
CA LYS A 45 14.65 -3.12 11.23
C LYS A 45 14.64 -1.60 10.94
N GLY A 46 14.14 -1.18 9.76
CA GLY A 46 14.01 0.23 9.40
C GLY A 46 13.04 1.04 10.28
N GLY A 47 12.21 0.35 11.08
CA GLY A 47 11.33 0.96 12.09
C GLY A 47 10.02 1.55 11.55
N VAL A 48 9.73 1.36 10.25
CA VAL A 48 8.52 1.89 9.60
C VAL A 48 7.40 0.84 9.53
N ILE A 49 7.71 -0.35 8.98
CA ILE A 49 6.74 -1.44 8.83
C ILE A 49 6.66 -2.26 10.11
N ARG A 50 5.45 -2.45 10.62
CA ARG A 50 5.17 -3.24 11.83
C ARG A 50 4.69 -4.64 11.49
N ASP A 51 3.76 -4.75 10.55
CA ASP A 51 3.14 -6.00 10.14
C ASP A 51 3.53 -6.39 8.71
N TYR A 52 3.76 -7.69 8.50
CA TYR A 52 4.08 -8.27 7.20
C TYR A 52 3.13 -9.43 6.90
N PRO A 53 2.74 -9.67 5.63
CA PRO A 53 3.16 -8.95 4.42
C PRO A 53 2.50 -7.57 4.29
N MET A 54 3.16 -6.63 3.60
CA MET A 54 2.65 -5.28 3.36
C MET A 54 2.95 -4.78 1.93
N ILE A 55 1.99 -4.06 1.34
CA ILE A 55 2.16 -3.27 0.11
C ILE A 55 2.66 -1.88 0.55
N PRO A 56 3.90 -1.47 0.20
CA PRO A 56 4.45 -0.18 0.61
C PRO A 56 3.95 0.96 -0.28
N GLY A 57 4.17 2.19 0.18
CA GLY A 57 3.80 3.43 -0.48
C GLY A 57 3.03 4.31 0.48
N ILE A 58 3.59 5.48 0.82
CA ILE A 58 2.91 6.43 1.72
C ILE A 58 1.95 7.38 1.00
N ASP A 59 2.16 7.58 -0.30
CA ASP A 59 1.35 8.48 -1.12
C ASP A 59 0.72 7.70 -2.29
N PHE A 60 -0.48 8.11 -2.69
CA PHE A 60 -1.09 7.71 -3.96
C PHE A 60 -1.99 8.83 -4.49
N ALA A 61 -2.24 8.81 -5.80
CA ALA A 61 -3.30 9.57 -6.44
C ALA A 61 -4.00 8.64 -7.45
N GLY A 62 -5.33 8.71 -7.52
CA GLY A 62 -6.12 7.78 -8.31
C GLY A 62 -7.57 8.23 -8.40
N ILE A 63 -8.41 7.31 -8.88
CA ILE A 63 -9.84 7.53 -9.06
C ILE A 63 -10.60 6.60 -8.12
N VAL A 64 -11.62 7.09 -7.44
CA VAL A 64 -12.50 6.27 -6.61
C VAL A 64 -13.22 5.26 -7.49
N GLU A 65 -13.00 3.97 -7.23
CA GLU A 65 -13.63 2.86 -7.94
C GLU A 65 -14.92 2.41 -7.25
N SER A 66 -14.98 2.46 -5.92
CA SER A 66 -16.23 2.31 -5.17
C SER A 66 -16.09 2.91 -3.77
N SER A 67 -17.21 3.28 -3.14
CA SER A 67 -17.21 3.76 -1.76
C SER A 67 -18.52 3.48 -1.02
N SER A 68 -18.38 3.18 0.27
CA SER A 68 -19.47 3.20 1.26
C SER A 68 -19.50 4.48 2.10
N ASN A 69 -18.64 5.46 1.78
CA ASN A 69 -18.50 6.72 2.49
C ASN A 69 -19.14 7.86 1.71
N ASP A 70 -20.12 8.54 2.29
CA ASP A 70 -20.88 9.61 1.62
C ASP A 70 -20.03 10.81 1.16
N LYS A 71 -18.79 10.94 1.62
CA LYS A 71 -17.86 12.02 1.22
C LYS A 71 -17.15 11.77 -0.10
N PHE A 72 -17.13 10.53 -0.60
CA PHE A 72 -16.42 10.15 -1.82
C PHE A 72 -17.36 9.36 -2.72
N LYS A 73 -17.38 9.70 -4.00
CA LYS A 73 -18.24 9.06 -5.00
C LYS A 73 -17.39 8.35 -6.03
N GLU A 74 -17.94 7.30 -6.62
CA GLU A 74 -17.31 6.64 -7.77
C GLU A 74 -17.01 7.68 -8.87
N GLY A 75 -15.76 7.69 -9.34
CA GLY A 75 -15.26 8.64 -10.32
C GLY A 75 -14.57 9.89 -9.76
N ASP A 76 -14.62 10.15 -8.45
CA ASP A 76 -13.84 11.22 -7.79
C ASP A 76 -12.33 10.98 -7.85
#